data_AF-A0A8T5GP11-F1
#
_entry.id   AF-A0A8T5GP11-F1
#
_cell.length_a   1.000
_cell.length_b   1.000
_cell.length_c   1.000
_cell.angle_alpha   90.00
_cell.angle_beta   90.00
_cell.angle_gamma   90.00
#
_symmetry.space_group_name_H-M   'P 1'
#
loop_
_entity.id
_entity.type
_entity.pdbx_description
1 polymer ?
#
loop_
_entity_poly.entity_id
_entity_poly.type
_entity_poly.pdbx_seq_one_letter_code
_entity_poly.pdbx_strand_id
1 'polypeptide(L)'
;MRFARYLLKRILVLTTIIILLSVNSLSESPPVLTHSMVEFGDYNPETGKAGDFIFDNSIVDKVFEEFGEEAYDGFGGTKTLPHYTFFLSLDARIYAPTDGEVVMLTYQEDWNDYEILVGPTSLSDWKLNYDHIRNVPGHIVEGYMIQAGEYIGTPGVWYMDVGFIELTIMKDLNNGFNENYCPYDFFTPELKVSFSQGLNNLMTDWESYNNDMTIYDEESYVSPGCFENTVEEKIFSGESDGAVNDGVEDTAFESIYGCYDNDCKMQEIRDNWPQQCPIGQVQINNNCIDTGLREDDVEGLYDVLDVWNDNQLNLLQKMSMVAFILKD
;
A
#
# COMPACT_ATOMS: atom_id res chain seq x y z
N MET A 1 -45.93 25.77 -39.39
CA MET A 1 -45.58 24.41 -38.93
C MET A 1 -44.20 23.90 -39.40
N ARG A 2 -43.80 24.02 -40.68
CA ARG A 2 -42.48 23.52 -41.15
C ARG A 2 -41.27 24.23 -40.51
N PHE A 3 -41.35 25.55 -40.30
CA PHE A 3 -40.28 26.35 -39.69
C PHE A 3 -40.02 25.97 -38.22
N ALA A 4 -41.07 25.73 -37.44
CA ALA A 4 -40.96 25.32 -36.03
C ALA A 4 -40.29 23.93 -35.88
N ARG A 5 -40.59 22.98 -36.77
CA ARG A 5 -39.94 21.65 -36.78
C ARG A 5 -38.46 21.73 -37.15
N TYR A 6 -38.09 22.68 -38.01
CA TYR A 6 -36.70 22.92 -38.39
C TYR A 6 -35.89 23.53 -37.24
N LEU A 7 -36.47 24.52 -36.55
CA LEU A 7 -35.86 25.17 -35.39
C LEU A 7 -35.68 24.16 -34.24
N LEU A 8 -36.69 23.34 -33.96
CA LEU A 8 -36.62 22.33 -32.91
C LEU A 8 -35.54 21.27 -33.18
N LYS A 9 -35.39 20.81 -34.43
CA LYS A 9 -34.31 19.89 -34.82
C LYS A 9 -32.92 20.50 -34.64
N ARG A 10 -32.74 21.77 -35.00
CA ARG A 10 -31.47 22.47 -34.80
C ARG A 10 -31.15 22.67 -33.32
N ILE A 11 -32.13 23.04 -32.51
CA ILE A 11 -31.96 23.16 -31.06
C ILE A 11 -31.55 21.81 -30.48
N LEU A 12 -32.24 20.71 -30.84
CA LEU A 12 -31.92 19.37 -30.35
C LEU A 12 -30.47 18.98 -30.69
N VAL A 13 -30.06 19.16 -31.95
CA VAL A 13 -28.69 18.86 -32.41
C VAL A 13 -27.66 19.72 -31.68
N LEU A 14 -27.91 21.01 -31.48
CA LEU A 14 -27.02 21.88 -30.73
C LEU A 14 -26.90 21.47 -29.26
N THR A 15 -28.02 21.13 -28.60
CA THR A 15 -27.97 20.63 -27.22
C THR A 15 -27.21 19.31 -27.12
N THR A 16 -27.38 18.39 -28.06
CA THR A 16 -26.62 17.13 -28.08
C THR A 16 -25.12 17.38 -28.29
N ILE A 17 -24.75 18.29 -29.19
CA ILE A 17 -23.33 18.65 -29.41
C ILE A 17 -22.73 19.31 -28.15
N ILE A 18 -23.47 20.21 -27.50
CA ILE A 18 -23.00 20.87 -26.26
C ILE A 18 -22.81 19.82 -25.15
N ILE A 19 -23.76 18.90 -24.98
CA ILE A 19 -23.65 17.81 -24.00
C ILE A 19 -22.42 16.94 -24.29
N LEU A 20 -22.21 16.54 -25.54
CA LEU A 20 -21.04 15.74 -25.94
C LEU A 20 -19.72 16.46 -25.70
N LEU A 21 -19.64 17.76 -26.00
CA LEU A 21 -18.43 18.56 -25.75
C LEU A 21 -18.16 18.75 -24.26
N SER A 22 -19.20 18.93 -23.43
CA SER A 22 -19.03 19.05 -21.97
C SER A 22 -18.62 17.75 -21.28
N VAL A 23 -19.08 16.60 -21.78
CA VAL A 23 -18.68 15.29 -21.25
C VAL A 23 -17.20 15.02 -21.54
N ASN A 24 -16.73 15.35 -22.75
CA ASN A 24 -15.31 15.21 -23.08
C ASN A 24 -14.40 16.14 -22.25
N SER A 25 -14.84 17.36 -21.89
CA SER A 25 -14.03 18.27 -21.07
C SER A 25 -13.88 17.85 -19.60
N LEU A 26 -14.84 17.10 -19.05
CA LEU A 26 -14.77 16.58 -17.68
C LEU A 26 -13.85 15.36 -17.55
N SER A 27 -13.66 14.63 -18.65
CA SER A 27 -12.73 13.49 -18.74
C SER A 27 -11.26 13.91 -18.59
N GLU A 28 -10.92 15.14 -18.96
CA GLU A 28 -9.54 15.62 -19.15
C GLU A 28 -9.00 16.46 -17.98
N SER A 29 -9.87 16.92 -17.08
CA SER A 29 -9.43 17.77 -15.96
C SER A 29 -8.90 16.90 -14.82
N PRO A 30 -7.74 17.26 -14.22
CA PRO A 30 -7.24 16.54 -13.07
C PRO A 30 -8.16 16.67 -11.85
N PRO A 31 -8.06 15.76 -10.86
CA PRO A 31 -8.77 15.89 -9.60
C PRO A 31 -8.35 17.17 -8.86
N VAL A 32 -9.26 17.71 -8.04
CA VAL A 32 -9.00 18.87 -7.19
C VAL A 32 -9.22 18.46 -5.74
N LEU A 33 -8.16 18.56 -4.94
CA LEU A 33 -8.15 18.03 -3.58
C LEU A 33 -8.52 19.16 -2.60
N THR A 34 -9.56 18.91 -1.80
CA THR A 34 -10.18 19.86 -0.87
C THR A 34 -10.15 19.39 0.59
N HIS A 35 -9.67 18.17 0.84
CA HIS A 35 -9.46 17.60 2.17
C HIS A 35 -8.08 16.93 2.26
N SER A 36 -7.47 16.85 3.45
CA SER A 36 -6.08 16.37 3.66
C SER A 36 -5.93 14.84 3.74
N MET A 37 -7.00 14.08 3.50
CA MET A 37 -7.15 12.64 3.77
C MET A 37 -7.03 12.21 5.24
N VAL A 38 -6.07 12.77 5.99
CA VAL A 38 -5.75 12.48 7.39
C VAL A 38 -5.86 13.74 8.25
N GLU A 39 -5.96 13.57 9.57
CA GLU A 39 -6.02 14.66 10.55
C GLU A 39 -4.64 14.95 11.17
N PHE A 40 -4.11 16.15 10.92
CA PHE A 40 -2.90 16.65 11.59
C PHE A 40 -3.25 17.21 12.98
N GLY A 41 -2.30 17.14 13.91
CA GLY A 41 -2.40 17.77 15.23
C GLY A 41 -1.04 18.01 15.85
N ASP A 42 -1.00 18.72 16.97
CA ASP A 42 0.23 18.93 17.74
C ASP A 42 0.64 17.61 18.42
N TYR A 43 1.95 17.34 18.53
CA TYR A 43 2.43 16.18 19.25
C TYR A 43 2.03 16.21 20.74
N ASN A 44 1.45 15.10 21.20
CA ASN A 44 1.09 14.86 22.59
C ASN A 44 1.93 13.72 23.18
N PRO A 45 2.86 14.01 24.12
CA PRO A 45 3.72 12.99 24.73
C PRO A 45 2.98 12.04 25.69
N GLU A 46 1.77 12.38 26.14
CA GLU A 46 0.96 11.47 26.96
C GLU A 46 0.35 10.34 26.13
N THR A 47 0.06 10.62 24.86
CA THR A 47 -0.55 9.65 23.94
C THR A 47 0.42 9.09 22.91
N GLY A 48 1.59 9.72 22.73
CA GLY A 48 2.53 9.38 21.66
C GLY A 48 1.95 9.61 20.26
N LYS A 49 1.09 10.62 20.10
CA LYS A 49 0.39 10.91 18.83
C LYS A 49 0.43 12.38 18.47
N ALA A 50 0.35 12.69 17.18
CA ALA A 50 0.15 14.03 16.64
C ALA A 50 -1.03 13.97 15.65
N GLY A 51 -2.25 14.23 16.10
CA GLY A 51 -3.45 13.92 15.31
C GLY A 51 -3.60 12.41 15.07
N ASP A 52 -3.71 11.98 13.82
CA ASP A 52 -3.80 10.58 13.42
C ASP A 52 -2.45 9.84 13.47
N PHE A 53 -1.33 10.56 13.52
CA PHE A 53 0.02 10.00 13.42
C PHE A 53 0.49 9.39 14.75
N ILE A 54 1.13 8.22 14.70
CA ILE A 54 1.78 7.59 15.85
C ILE A 54 3.26 7.95 15.85
N PHE A 55 3.78 8.34 17.01
CA PHE A 55 5.20 8.61 17.18
C PHE A 55 5.89 7.41 17.83
N ASP A 56 6.47 6.53 17.00
CA ASP A 56 7.27 5.38 17.46
C ASP A 56 8.44 5.12 16.50
N ASN A 57 9.60 5.68 16.85
CA ASN A 57 10.82 5.56 16.06
C ASN A 57 11.51 4.20 16.19
N SER A 58 10.93 3.26 16.95
CA SER A 58 11.36 1.86 16.92
C SER A 58 10.70 1.06 15.80
N ILE A 59 9.67 1.63 15.16
CA ILE A 59 8.88 0.96 14.12
C ILE A 59 9.07 1.63 12.75
N VAL A 60 9.11 2.96 12.70
CA VAL A 60 9.26 3.72 11.45
C VAL A 60 10.38 4.74 11.58
N ASP A 61 11.13 4.96 10.50
CA ASP A 61 12.16 6.01 10.45
C ASP A 61 11.52 7.39 10.22
N LYS A 62 10.40 7.42 9.50
CA LYS A 62 9.61 8.60 9.16
C LYS A 62 8.13 8.36 9.44
N VAL A 63 7.42 9.37 9.92
CA VAL A 63 5.94 9.32 10.09
C VAL A 63 5.17 9.70 8.82
N PHE A 64 5.89 10.26 7.86
CA PHE A 64 5.44 10.63 6.53
C PHE A 64 6.61 10.43 5.57
N GLU A 65 6.41 9.71 4.48
CA GLU A 65 7.39 9.60 3.39
C GLU A 65 6.93 10.46 2.20
N GLU A 66 7.91 11.14 1.62
CA GLU A 66 7.69 12.16 0.61
C GLU A 66 7.53 11.57 -0.78
N PHE A 67 6.71 12.23 -1.59
CA PHE A 67 6.65 11.93 -3.02
C PHE A 67 8.01 12.21 -3.66
N GLY A 68 8.52 11.26 -4.45
CA GLY A 68 9.82 11.36 -5.09
C GLY A 68 10.99 10.96 -4.20
N GLU A 69 10.76 10.50 -2.97
CA GLU A 69 11.83 9.97 -2.12
C GLU A 69 12.38 8.64 -2.68
N GLU A 70 13.68 8.39 -2.53
CA GLU A 70 14.27 7.07 -2.78
C GLU A 70 14.08 6.17 -1.55
N ALA A 71 13.32 5.09 -1.72
CA ALA A 71 13.07 4.07 -0.70
C ALA A 71 13.58 2.70 -1.17
N TYR A 72 13.77 1.75 -0.23
CA TYR A 72 14.11 0.38 -0.60
C TYR A 72 12.89 -0.39 -1.12
N ASP A 73 13.05 -1.16 -2.19
CA ASP A 73 11.96 -1.92 -2.83
C ASP A 73 11.63 -3.26 -2.16
N GLY A 74 12.25 -3.56 -1.01
CA GLY A 74 12.13 -4.83 -0.30
C GLY A 74 12.95 -5.99 -0.88
N PHE A 75 13.55 -5.81 -2.07
CA PHE A 75 14.42 -6.78 -2.75
C PHE A 75 15.89 -6.34 -2.77
N GLY A 76 16.21 -5.24 -2.09
CA GLY A 76 17.55 -4.66 -2.01
C GLY A 76 17.87 -3.67 -3.13
N GLY A 77 16.90 -3.36 -3.98
CA GLY A 77 16.95 -2.22 -4.89
C GLY A 77 16.41 -0.95 -4.23
N THR A 78 16.52 0.16 -4.96
CA THR A 78 15.86 1.43 -4.60
C THR A 78 14.75 1.71 -5.60
N LYS A 79 13.67 2.32 -5.11
CA LYS A 79 12.55 2.85 -5.89
C LYS A 79 12.33 4.30 -5.53
N THR A 80 11.88 5.10 -6.50
CA THR A 80 11.38 6.45 -6.25
C THR A 80 9.90 6.34 -5.91
N LEU A 81 9.47 6.88 -4.77
CA LEU A 81 8.08 6.77 -4.32
C LEU A 81 7.14 7.61 -5.20
N PRO A 82 6.15 7.01 -5.88
CA PRO A 82 5.17 7.75 -6.67
C PRO A 82 4.00 8.29 -5.83
N HIS A 83 4.07 8.22 -4.49
CA HIS A 83 2.97 8.52 -3.58
C HIS A 83 3.45 9.31 -2.36
N TYR A 84 2.50 9.86 -1.62
CA TYR A 84 2.70 10.12 -0.19
C TYR A 84 2.43 8.86 0.60
N THR A 85 3.29 8.54 1.56
CA THR A 85 3.02 7.50 2.57
C THR A 85 2.75 8.16 3.91
N PHE A 86 1.65 7.81 4.56
CA PHE A 86 1.33 8.28 5.92
C PHE A 86 1.37 7.12 6.90
N PHE A 87 2.15 7.25 7.98
CA PHE A 87 2.16 6.27 9.07
C PHE A 87 1.28 6.75 10.23
N LEU A 88 0.23 5.99 10.47
CA LEU A 88 -0.93 6.42 11.25
C LEU A 88 -1.24 5.43 12.35
N SER A 89 -2.14 5.81 13.24
CA SER A 89 -2.80 4.85 14.12
C SER A 89 -3.75 3.96 13.34
N LEU A 90 -3.84 2.67 13.70
CA LEU A 90 -4.78 1.74 13.06
C LEU A 90 -6.26 2.15 13.22
N ASP A 91 -6.58 3.03 14.17
CA ASP A 91 -7.93 3.58 14.37
C ASP A 91 -8.16 4.92 13.66
N ALA A 92 -7.16 5.45 12.95
CA ALA A 92 -7.27 6.66 12.15
C ALA A 92 -8.38 6.53 11.10
N ARG A 93 -9.07 7.64 10.86
CA ARG A 93 -10.17 7.70 9.89
C ARG A 93 -9.64 8.28 8.59
N ILE A 94 -9.74 7.52 7.51
CA ILE A 94 -9.33 7.97 6.19
C ILE A 94 -10.52 8.63 5.51
N TYR A 95 -10.30 9.83 4.97
CA TYR A 95 -11.29 10.60 4.24
C TYR A 95 -10.88 10.81 2.79
N ALA A 96 -11.83 10.82 1.86
CA ALA A 96 -11.54 11.15 0.48
C ALA A 96 -11.12 12.64 0.34
N PRO A 97 -9.97 12.98 -0.29
CA PRO A 97 -9.57 14.36 -0.54
C PRO A 97 -10.32 15.02 -1.70
N THR A 98 -10.95 14.25 -2.58
CA THR A 98 -11.65 14.75 -3.79
C THR A 98 -13.04 14.15 -3.94
N ASP A 99 -13.91 14.86 -4.64
CA ASP A 99 -15.10 14.28 -5.26
C ASP A 99 -14.67 13.38 -6.43
N GLY A 100 -15.40 12.30 -6.69
CA GLY A 100 -15.17 11.47 -7.88
C GLY A 100 -15.98 10.18 -7.92
N GLU A 101 -15.81 9.43 -8.99
CA GLU A 101 -16.39 8.10 -9.17
C GLU A 101 -15.35 7.04 -8.80
N VAL A 102 -15.72 6.04 -7.99
CA VAL A 102 -14.90 4.85 -7.76
C VAL A 102 -14.84 4.06 -9.05
N VAL A 103 -13.66 3.97 -9.65
CA VAL A 103 -13.46 3.27 -10.93
C VAL A 103 -12.87 1.88 -10.75
N MET A 104 -12.23 1.63 -9.60
CA MET A 104 -11.70 0.34 -9.22
C MET A 104 -11.77 0.20 -7.70
N LEU A 105 -12.14 -0.99 -7.24
CA LEU A 105 -12.03 -1.41 -5.85
C LEU A 105 -11.47 -2.84 -5.82
N THR A 106 -10.19 -2.96 -5.51
CA THR A 106 -9.47 -4.24 -5.53
C THR A 106 -9.09 -4.65 -4.12
N TYR A 107 -9.41 -5.88 -3.74
CA TYR A 107 -8.92 -6.46 -2.49
C TYR A 107 -7.55 -7.10 -2.71
N GLN A 108 -6.57 -6.76 -1.88
CA GLN A 108 -5.20 -7.28 -1.96
C GLN A 108 -4.99 -8.35 -0.87
N GLU A 109 -4.94 -9.63 -1.26
CA GLU A 109 -4.88 -10.76 -0.32
C GLU A 109 -3.60 -10.76 0.55
N ASP A 110 -2.47 -10.34 -0.02
CA ASP A 110 -1.17 -10.37 0.67
C ASP A 110 -1.10 -9.39 1.85
N TRP A 111 -1.83 -8.28 1.77
CA TRP A 111 -1.88 -7.23 2.79
C TRP A 111 -3.20 -7.19 3.57
N ASN A 112 -4.22 -7.90 3.10
CA ASN A 112 -5.57 -7.96 3.70
C ASN A 112 -6.20 -6.56 3.85
N ASP A 113 -6.12 -5.80 2.76
CA ASP A 113 -6.63 -4.45 2.58
C ASP A 113 -7.14 -4.25 1.14
N TYR A 114 -7.45 -3.00 0.78
CA TYR A 114 -8.03 -2.61 -0.49
C TYR A 114 -7.25 -1.47 -1.12
N GLU A 115 -7.16 -1.54 -2.44
CA GLU A 115 -6.80 -0.44 -3.32
C GLU A 115 -8.08 0.16 -3.91
N ILE A 116 -8.17 1.49 -3.90
CA ILE A 116 -9.31 2.23 -4.45
C ILE A 116 -8.79 3.23 -5.47
N LEU A 117 -9.28 3.15 -6.71
CA LEU A 117 -9.06 4.21 -7.71
C LEU A 117 -10.31 5.08 -7.83
N VAL A 118 -10.12 6.38 -7.73
CA VAL A 118 -11.18 7.38 -7.94
C VAL A 118 -10.80 8.30 -9.09
N GLY A 119 -11.68 8.39 -10.09
CA GLY A 119 -11.52 9.32 -11.20
C GLY A 119 -12.56 10.44 -11.15
N PRO A 120 -12.32 11.61 -11.78
CA PRO A 120 -13.37 12.59 -12.02
C PRO A 120 -14.61 12.00 -12.71
N THR A 121 -14.38 11.00 -13.58
CA THR A 121 -15.36 10.10 -14.16
C THR A 121 -14.72 8.73 -14.42
N SER A 122 -15.52 7.70 -14.63
CA SER A 122 -15.11 6.36 -15.09
C SER A 122 -14.32 6.34 -16.41
N LEU A 123 -14.35 7.42 -17.20
CA LEU A 123 -13.63 7.54 -18.48
C LEU A 123 -12.41 8.45 -18.42
N SER A 124 -12.13 9.08 -17.27
CA SER A 124 -10.98 9.98 -17.16
C SER A 124 -9.68 9.19 -17.26
N ASP A 125 -8.62 9.78 -17.81
CA ASP A 125 -7.27 9.21 -17.69
C ASP A 125 -6.65 9.54 -16.31
N TRP A 126 -7.22 10.51 -15.59
CA TRP A 126 -6.78 10.86 -14.26
C TRP A 126 -7.40 9.92 -13.22
N LYS A 127 -6.58 9.54 -12.24
CA LYS A 127 -6.96 8.75 -11.09
C LYS A 127 -6.29 9.31 -9.84
N LEU A 128 -7.02 9.20 -8.74
CA LEU A 128 -6.48 9.26 -7.40
C LEU A 128 -6.49 7.84 -6.86
N ASN A 129 -5.32 7.31 -6.50
CA ASN A 129 -5.19 6.02 -5.85
C ASN A 129 -5.12 6.21 -4.34
N TYR A 130 -5.83 5.33 -3.65
CA TYR A 130 -5.64 5.07 -2.24
C TYR A 130 -5.26 3.60 -2.09
N ASP A 131 -4.03 3.35 -1.67
CA ASP A 131 -3.59 1.99 -1.37
C ASP A 131 -3.61 1.72 0.13
N HIS A 132 -3.65 0.45 0.52
CA HIS A 132 -3.67 0.03 1.91
C HIS A 132 -4.86 0.58 2.72
N ILE A 133 -6.09 0.48 2.20
CA ILE A 133 -7.32 0.80 2.96
C ILE A 133 -7.98 -0.46 3.51
N ARG A 134 -8.32 -0.46 4.79
CA ARG A 134 -9.18 -1.48 5.44
C ARG A 134 -10.52 -0.91 5.86
N ASN A 135 -11.43 -1.81 6.21
CA ASN A 135 -12.76 -1.47 6.74
C ASN A 135 -13.53 -0.49 5.83
N VAL A 136 -13.40 -0.66 4.52
CA VAL A 136 -14.12 0.11 3.50
C VAL A 136 -15.65 -0.02 3.76
N PRO A 137 -16.39 1.09 3.90
CA PRO A 137 -17.83 1.04 4.02
C PRO A 137 -18.48 0.29 2.86
N GLY A 138 -19.41 -0.62 3.15
CA GLY A 138 -19.99 -1.50 2.13
C GLY A 138 -20.85 -0.81 1.05
N HIS A 139 -21.07 0.50 1.15
CA HIS A 139 -21.69 1.30 0.08
C HIS A 139 -20.68 1.84 -0.94
N ILE A 140 -19.39 1.83 -0.61
CA ILE A 140 -18.30 2.18 -1.53
C ILE A 140 -18.04 0.95 -2.39
N VAL A 141 -18.42 1.07 -3.66
CA VAL A 141 -18.29 0.05 -4.70
C VAL A 141 -17.97 0.76 -6.02
N GLU A 142 -17.49 0.04 -7.02
CA GLU A 142 -17.30 0.62 -8.37
C GLU A 142 -18.58 1.30 -8.89
N GLY A 143 -18.41 2.49 -9.47
CA GLY A 143 -19.49 3.39 -9.90
C GLY A 143 -20.09 4.26 -8.79
N TYR A 144 -19.68 4.08 -7.52
CA TYR A 144 -20.10 4.95 -6.42
C TYR A 144 -19.48 6.35 -6.55
N MET A 145 -20.28 7.39 -6.28
CA MET A 145 -19.81 8.78 -6.28
C MET A 145 -19.37 9.18 -4.86
N ILE A 146 -18.07 9.22 -4.65
CA ILE A 146 -17.44 9.71 -3.43
C ILE A 146 -17.50 11.23 -3.39
N GLN A 147 -17.70 11.77 -2.18
CA GLN A 147 -17.56 13.20 -1.89
C GLN A 147 -16.29 13.46 -1.08
N ALA A 148 -15.64 14.60 -1.33
CA ALA A 148 -14.52 15.03 -0.51
C ALA A 148 -14.95 15.18 0.97
N GLY A 149 -14.13 14.65 1.89
CA GLY A 149 -14.43 14.54 3.31
C GLY A 149 -15.30 13.35 3.69
N GLU A 150 -15.73 12.51 2.74
CA GLU A 150 -16.41 11.25 3.05
C GLU A 150 -15.42 10.25 3.66
N TYR A 151 -15.84 9.56 4.73
CA TYR A 151 -15.07 8.48 5.33
C TYR A 151 -15.01 7.27 4.40
N ILE A 152 -13.80 6.83 4.06
CA ILE A 152 -13.57 5.72 3.12
C ILE A 152 -12.94 4.48 3.76
N GLY A 153 -12.50 4.56 5.01
CA GLY A 153 -11.97 3.40 5.73
C GLY A 153 -10.98 3.77 6.83
N THR A 154 -10.18 2.78 7.22
CA THR A 154 -9.07 2.87 8.16
C THR A 154 -7.78 2.43 7.46
N PRO A 155 -6.58 2.82 7.91
CA PRO A 155 -5.34 2.38 7.27
C PRO A 155 -5.12 0.86 7.34
N GLY A 156 -4.31 0.37 6.40
CA GLY A 156 -3.71 -0.96 6.35
C GLY A 156 -2.82 -1.21 7.57
N VAL A 157 -2.31 -2.44 7.72
CA VAL A 157 -1.36 -2.74 8.81
C VAL A 157 0.05 -2.68 8.24
N TRP A 158 0.87 -1.77 8.73
CA TRP A 158 2.29 -1.75 8.42
C TRP A 158 3.03 -2.77 9.30
N TYR A 159 3.06 -2.47 10.60
CA TYR A 159 3.73 -3.31 11.59
C TYR A 159 3.11 -3.08 12.97
N MET A 160 2.81 -4.18 13.68
CA MET A 160 2.16 -4.15 15.00
C MET A 160 0.89 -3.27 15.01
N ASP A 161 0.93 -2.17 15.78
CA ASP A 161 -0.19 -1.25 15.97
C ASP A 161 -0.07 0.03 15.11
N VAL A 162 0.88 0.06 14.16
CA VAL A 162 1.07 1.14 13.19
C VAL A 162 0.37 0.78 11.88
N GLY A 163 -0.51 1.67 11.46
CA GLY A 163 -1.13 1.60 10.14
C GLY A 163 -0.40 2.48 9.14
N PHE A 164 -0.68 2.23 7.87
CA PHE A 164 -0.22 3.08 6.79
C PHE A 164 -1.24 3.19 5.67
N ILE A 165 -1.07 4.23 4.86
CA ILE A 165 -1.88 4.49 3.67
C ILE A 165 -1.06 5.29 2.68
N GLU A 166 -1.26 5.01 1.40
CA GLU A 166 -0.62 5.70 0.31
C GLU A 166 -1.61 6.54 -0.49
N LEU A 167 -1.17 7.71 -0.95
CA LEU A 167 -1.94 8.61 -1.81
C LEU A 167 -1.17 8.94 -3.09
N THR A 168 -1.72 8.53 -4.23
CA THR A 168 -1.12 8.79 -5.54
C THR A 168 -2.08 9.57 -6.42
N ILE A 169 -1.60 10.63 -7.06
CA ILE A 169 -2.29 11.23 -8.21
C ILE A 169 -1.60 10.73 -9.46
N MET A 170 -2.34 10.02 -10.30
CA MET A 170 -1.79 9.44 -11.52
C MET A 170 -2.62 9.83 -12.74
N LYS A 171 -1.93 9.84 -13.87
CA LYS A 171 -2.54 9.92 -15.19
C LYS A 171 -2.08 8.73 -16.02
N ASP A 172 -3.06 7.94 -16.46
CA ASP A 172 -2.81 6.82 -17.34
C ASP A 172 -2.25 7.35 -18.66
N LEU A 173 -1.05 6.90 -19.03
CA LEU A 173 -0.46 7.19 -20.32
C LEU A 173 -0.82 6.05 -21.28
N ASN A 174 -1.26 6.41 -22.49
CA ASN A 174 -1.65 5.47 -23.56
C ASN A 174 -0.49 4.61 -24.12
N ASN A 175 0.60 4.45 -23.37
CA ASN A 175 1.80 3.68 -23.68
C ASN A 175 2.12 2.60 -22.62
N GLY A 176 1.22 2.35 -21.66
CA GLY A 176 1.46 1.37 -20.60
C GLY A 176 2.28 1.91 -19.42
N PHE A 177 2.30 3.23 -19.24
CA PHE A 177 2.93 3.90 -18.10
C PHE A 177 1.89 4.77 -17.40
N ASN A 178 2.16 5.07 -16.14
CA ASN A 178 1.47 6.11 -15.39
C ASN A 178 2.45 7.24 -15.13
N GLU A 179 2.00 8.47 -15.37
CA GLU A 179 2.67 9.64 -14.83
C GLU A 179 2.03 9.94 -13.48
N ASN A 180 2.81 9.76 -12.41
CA ASN A 180 2.41 10.10 -11.05
C ASN A 180 2.84 11.52 -10.75
N TYR A 181 2.04 12.25 -9.98
CA TYR A 181 2.26 13.66 -9.71
C TYR A 181 2.25 13.95 -8.22
N CYS A 182 3.04 14.94 -7.81
CA CYS A 182 3.06 15.47 -6.46
C CYS A 182 1.63 15.86 -6.00
N PRO A 183 1.07 15.20 -4.96
CA PRO A 183 -0.32 15.46 -4.55
C PRO A 183 -0.58 16.91 -4.14
N TYR A 184 0.41 17.57 -3.54
CA TYR A 184 0.31 18.98 -3.11
C TYR A 184 -0.09 19.91 -4.25
N ASP A 185 0.34 19.65 -5.49
CA ASP A 185 0.08 20.56 -6.61
C ASP A 185 -1.42 20.67 -6.93
N PHE A 186 -2.20 19.65 -6.59
CA PHE A 186 -3.64 19.53 -6.86
C PHE A 186 -4.51 19.98 -5.68
N PHE A 187 -3.90 20.39 -4.57
CA PHE A 187 -4.61 20.95 -3.43
C PHE A 187 -5.20 22.32 -3.78
N THR A 188 -6.40 22.59 -3.28
CA THR A 188 -6.96 23.95 -3.27
C THR A 188 -6.06 24.93 -2.51
N PRO A 189 -6.09 26.24 -2.82
CA PRO A 189 -5.29 27.22 -2.11
C PRO A 189 -5.47 27.18 -0.58
N GLU A 190 -6.69 26.95 -0.11
CA GLU A 190 -7.01 26.80 1.29
C GLU A 190 -6.35 25.55 1.89
N LEU A 191 -6.48 24.40 1.22
CA LEU A 191 -5.85 23.15 1.68
C LEU A 191 -4.33 23.24 1.67
N LYS A 192 -3.72 23.91 0.68
CA LYS A 192 -2.25 24.13 0.62
C LYS A 192 -1.73 24.79 1.90
N VAL A 193 -2.43 25.80 2.40
CA VAL A 193 -2.02 26.51 3.64
C VAL A 193 -2.12 25.58 4.85
N SER A 194 -3.26 24.93 5.05
CA SER A 194 -3.46 24.07 6.22
C SER A 194 -2.59 22.82 6.19
N PHE A 195 -2.43 22.19 5.02
CA PHE A 195 -1.59 21.01 4.85
C PHE A 195 -0.12 21.34 5.06
N SER A 196 0.41 22.40 4.44
CA SER A 196 1.83 22.79 4.64
C SER A 196 2.13 23.06 6.11
N GLN A 197 1.21 23.76 6.80
CA GLN A 197 1.40 24.02 8.21
C GLN A 197 1.36 22.74 9.05
N GLY A 198 0.41 21.84 8.78
CA GLY A 198 0.29 20.56 9.47
C GLY A 198 1.50 19.66 9.23
N LEU A 199 1.95 19.55 7.98
CA LEU A 199 3.10 18.75 7.58
C LEU A 199 4.39 19.27 8.21
N ASN A 200 4.65 20.58 8.13
CA ASN A 200 5.86 21.17 8.73
C ASN A 200 5.88 20.98 10.25
N ASN A 201 4.73 21.12 10.93
CA ASN A 201 4.63 20.86 12.36
C ASN A 201 4.91 19.39 12.67
N LEU A 202 4.32 18.46 11.90
CA LEU A 202 4.53 17.03 12.07
C LEU A 202 6.02 16.65 11.91
N MET A 203 6.67 17.14 10.86
CA MET A 203 8.09 16.91 10.58
C MET A 203 8.97 17.46 11.71
N THR A 204 8.76 18.71 12.09
CA THR A 204 9.50 19.35 13.20
C THR A 204 9.31 18.62 14.54
N ASP A 205 8.08 18.20 14.84
CA ASP A 205 7.76 17.45 16.06
C ASP A 205 8.43 16.06 16.03
N TRP A 206 8.43 15.38 14.88
CA TRP A 206 9.06 14.07 14.70
C TRP A 206 10.58 14.13 14.89
N GLU A 207 11.22 15.11 14.28
CA GLU A 207 12.65 15.37 14.45
C GLU A 207 13.02 15.69 15.90
N SER A 208 12.20 16.53 16.54
CA SER A 208 12.36 16.86 17.96
C SER A 208 12.19 15.64 18.86
N TYR A 209 11.22 14.78 18.56
CA TYR A 209 10.99 13.50 19.26
C TYR A 209 12.19 12.56 19.14
N ASN A 210 12.79 12.50 17.96
CA ASN A 210 13.98 11.68 17.67
C ASN A 210 15.29 12.30 18.16
N ASN A 211 15.27 13.58 18.54
CA ASN A 211 16.48 14.37 18.77
C ASN A 211 17.44 14.31 17.55
N ASP A 212 16.86 14.38 16.36
CA ASP A 212 17.54 14.40 15.08
C ASP A 212 16.80 15.34 14.13
N MET A 213 17.40 16.52 13.86
CA MET A 213 16.84 17.58 13.01
C MET A 213 17.27 17.44 11.54
N THR A 214 17.59 16.21 11.12
CA THR A 214 18.07 15.92 9.76
C THR A 214 17.27 14.82 9.07
N ILE A 215 16.12 14.42 9.66
CA ILE A 215 15.27 13.36 9.12
C ILE A 215 14.54 13.87 7.87
N TYR A 216 14.09 15.12 7.90
CA TYR A 216 13.44 15.79 6.79
C TYR A 216 14.37 16.89 6.24
N ASP A 217 14.46 16.98 4.91
CA ASP A 217 15.19 18.06 4.23
C ASP A 217 14.20 18.93 3.48
N GLU A 218 13.39 19.72 4.20
CA GLU A 218 12.32 20.49 3.58
C GLU A 218 12.83 21.57 2.61
N GLU A 219 14.11 21.96 2.70
CA GLU A 219 14.74 22.90 1.77
C GLU A 219 14.92 22.31 0.36
N SER A 220 14.96 20.98 0.25
CA SER A 220 15.10 20.25 -1.02
C SER A 220 13.78 20.06 -1.78
N TYR A 221 12.65 20.28 -1.12
CA TYR A 221 11.32 20.04 -1.71
C TYR A 221 10.99 21.06 -2.81
N VAL A 222 10.44 20.58 -3.92
CA VAL A 222 9.86 21.44 -4.98
C VAL A 222 8.49 22.01 -4.57
N SER A 223 7.77 21.23 -3.76
CA SER A 223 6.48 21.53 -3.12
C SER A 223 6.44 20.77 -1.78
N PRO A 224 5.75 21.25 -0.72
CA PRO A 224 5.68 20.57 0.57
C PRO A 224 5.42 19.06 0.47
N GLY A 225 6.36 18.26 0.98
CA GLY A 225 6.31 16.80 0.95
C GLY A 225 6.67 16.16 -0.40
N CYS A 226 7.21 16.91 -1.37
CA CYS A 226 7.58 16.42 -2.69
C CYS A 226 9.01 16.84 -3.08
N PHE A 227 9.87 15.85 -3.37
CA PHE A 227 11.17 16.06 -3.99
C PHE A 227 11.07 16.33 -5.49
N GLU A 228 10.05 15.77 -6.15
CA GLU A 228 9.82 15.91 -7.59
C GLU A 228 8.37 16.34 -7.89
N ASN A 229 8.14 16.91 -9.07
CA ASN A 229 6.76 17.23 -9.49
C ASN A 229 6.05 16.00 -10.07
N THR A 230 6.82 15.08 -10.66
CA THR A 230 6.31 13.91 -11.40
C THR A 230 7.27 12.73 -11.30
N VAL A 231 6.74 11.52 -11.19
CA VAL A 231 7.47 10.25 -11.24
C VAL A 231 6.77 9.35 -12.27
N GLU A 232 7.49 8.85 -13.27
CA GLU A 232 6.95 7.91 -14.26
C GLU A 232 7.08 6.47 -13.74
N GLU A 233 5.99 5.72 -13.76
CA GLU A 233 5.96 4.32 -13.36
C GLU A 233 5.38 3.46 -14.49
N LYS A 234 5.93 2.26 -14.68
CA LYS A 234 5.42 1.31 -15.66
C LYS A 234 4.16 0.63 -15.12
N ILE A 235 3.08 0.62 -15.90
CA ILE A 235 1.89 -0.16 -15.56
C ILE A 235 2.24 -1.63 -15.71
N PHE A 236 2.27 -2.37 -14.62
CA PHE A 236 2.31 -3.83 -14.68
C PHE A 236 0.91 -4.34 -15.01
N SER A 237 0.56 -4.34 -16.30
CA SER A 237 -0.66 -5.02 -16.74
C SER A 237 -0.47 -6.51 -16.49
N GLY A 238 -1.26 -7.10 -15.59
CA GLY A 238 -1.32 -8.54 -15.31
C GLY A 238 -1.78 -9.41 -16.50
N GLU A 239 -1.69 -8.91 -17.74
CA GLU A 239 -1.91 -9.65 -18.98
C GLU A 239 -0.56 -10.04 -19.59
N SER A 240 -0.29 -11.34 -19.58
CA SER A 240 0.77 -11.98 -20.37
C SER A 240 0.45 -11.87 -21.86
N ASP A 241 0.62 -10.70 -22.45
CA ASP A 241 0.45 -10.49 -23.88
C ASP A 241 1.77 -10.70 -24.62
N GLY A 242 1.72 -11.63 -25.58
CA GLY A 242 2.86 -12.22 -26.26
C GLY A 242 3.85 -11.21 -26.84
N ALA A 243 5.11 -11.40 -26.46
CA ALA A 243 6.28 -10.69 -26.94
C ALA A 243 6.29 -10.50 -28.47
N VAL A 244 6.33 -9.23 -28.89
CA VAL A 244 6.91 -8.83 -30.17
C VAL A 244 8.34 -8.40 -29.87
N ASN A 245 9.30 -9.22 -30.32
CA ASN A 245 10.73 -9.04 -30.19
C ASN A 245 11.20 -7.64 -30.62
N ASP A 246 11.64 -6.84 -29.65
CA ASP A 246 12.57 -5.74 -29.86
C ASP A 246 13.73 -5.86 -28.86
N GLY A 247 14.57 -6.88 -29.06
CA GLY A 247 16.04 -6.80 -28.96
C GLY A 247 16.72 -6.36 -27.66
N VAL A 248 16.03 -6.24 -26.53
CA VAL A 248 16.62 -6.08 -25.20
C VAL A 248 15.97 -7.12 -24.29
N GLU A 249 16.73 -8.14 -23.91
CA GLU A 249 16.28 -9.23 -23.04
C GLU A 249 16.02 -8.70 -21.62
N ASP A 250 14.82 -8.18 -21.38
CA ASP A 250 14.21 -8.15 -20.04
C ASP A 250 13.32 -9.39 -19.91
N THR A 251 13.93 -10.50 -19.51
CA THR A 251 13.19 -11.68 -19.05
C THR A 251 12.74 -11.45 -17.61
N ALA A 252 11.68 -10.67 -17.45
CA ALA A 252 10.98 -10.56 -16.19
C ALA A 252 9.48 -10.47 -16.47
N PHE A 253 8.87 -11.54 -17.01
CA PHE A 253 7.45 -11.84 -16.80
C PHE A 253 7.00 -13.26 -17.20
N GLU A 254 7.93 -14.22 -17.30
CA GLU A 254 7.60 -15.66 -17.37
C GLU A 254 8.46 -16.47 -16.37
N SER A 255 8.21 -16.27 -15.07
CA SER A 255 8.46 -17.30 -14.05
C SER A 255 7.60 -17.04 -12.81
N ILE A 256 6.32 -17.39 -12.91
CA ILE A 256 5.47 -17.68 -11.75
C ILE A 256 6.08 -18.93 -11.08
N TYR A 257 6.48 -18.80 -9.82
CA TYR A 257 7.29 -19.71 -8.99
C TYR A 257 8.76 -19.87 -9.37
N GLY A 258 9.64 -19.08 -8.72
CA GLY A 258 11.08 -19.19 -8.94
C GLY A 258 11.98 -18.42 -7.97
N CYS A 259 11.78 -18.57 -6.65
CA CYS A 259 12.89 -18.58 -5.69
C CYS A 259 12.53 -19.50 -4.52
N TYR A 260 12.84 -20.77 -4.73
CA TYR A 260 13.06 -21.75 -3.68
C TYR A 260 14.41 -21.43 -3.05
N ASP A 261 14.44 -20.83 -1.86
CA ASP A 261 15.43 -21.23 -0.87
C ASP A 261 14.97 -20.93 0.57
N ASN A 262 15.05 -21.97 1.41
CA ASN A 262 14.59 -22.00 2.79
C ASN A 262 15.57 -21.33 3.78
N ASP A 263 16.66 -20.74 3.28
CA ASP A 263 17.79 -20.32 4.10
C ASP A 263 17.53 -19.02 4.88
N CYS A 264 16.67 -18.12 4.39
CA CYS A 264 16.40 -16.85 5.10
C CYS A 264 15.51 -17.00 6.34
N LYS A 265 14.67 -18.05 6.44
CA LYS A 265 13.76 -18.27 7.59
C LYS A 265 14.32 -19.20 8.67
N MET A 266 15.41 -19.95 8.39
CA MET A 266 16.01 -20.88 9.36
C MET A 266 16.96 -20.20 10.36
N GLN A 267 17.52 -19.04 10.03
CA GLN A 267 18.49 -18.34 10.88
C GLN A 267 17.83 -17.74 12.13
N GLU A 268 16.61 -17.20 12.02
CA GLU A 268 15.94 -16.48 13.10
C GLU A 268 15.27 -17.42 14.14
N ILE A 269 14.81 -18.59 13.70
CA ILE A 269 14.35 -19.67 14.60
C ILE A 269 15.53 -20.30 15.36
N ARG A 270 16.74 -20.28 14.77
CA ARG A 270 17.93 -20.91 15.38
C ARG A 270 18.39 -20.21 16.64
N ASP A 271 18.32 -18.89 16.67
CA ASP A 271 18.96 -18.08 17.70
C ASP A 271 18.10 -17.91 18.96
N ASN A 272 16.81 -18.30 18.92
CA ASN A 272 15.84 -18.08 20.01
C ASN A 272 15.26 -19.35 20.67
N TRP A 273 15.73 -20.57 20.35
CA TRP A 273 15.23 -21.78 21.03
C TRP A 273 16.05 -22.09 22.30
N PRO A 274 15.45 -22.09 23.51
CA PRO A 274 16.17 -22.45 24.73
C PRO A 274 16.45 -23.97 24.72
N GLN A 275 17.70 -24.35 24.46
CA GLN A 275 18.17 -25.74 24.53
C GLN A 275 18.08 -26.26 25.98
N GLN A 276 17.02 -26.99 26.31
CA GLN A 276 16.90 -27.68 27.61
C GLN A 276 16.94 -29.22 27.53
N CYS A 277 16.91 -29.81 26.33
CA CYS A 277 17.04 -31.25 26.16
C CYS A 277 18.24 -31.60 25.25
N PRO A 278 18.96 -32.72 25.52
CA PRO A 278 20.00 -33.23 24.63
C PRO A 278 19.47 -33.62 23.25
N ILE A 279 20.36 -33.63 22.26
CA ILE A 279 20.10 -34.12 20.89
C ILE A 279 19.53 -35.55 20.95
N GLY A 280 18.48 -35.82 20.16
CA GLY A 280 17.73 -37.08 20.19
C GLY A 280 16.54 -37.11 21.17
N GLN A 281 16.25 -35.99 21.86
CA GLN A 281 15.12 -35.90 22.78
C GLN A 281 14.27 -34.65 22.54
N VAL A 282 12.96 -34.76 22.78
CA VAL A 282 12.01 -33.64 22.69
C VAL A 282 11.39 -33.40 24.06
N GLN A 283 11.27 -32.13 24.45
CA GLN A 283 10.68 -31.76 25.75
C GLN A 283 9.15 -31.80 25.66
N ILE A 284 8.52 -32.66 26.48
CA ILE A 284 7.07 -32.70 26.64
C ILE A 284 6.75 -32.62 28.13
N ASN A 285 5.95 -31.62 28.53
CA ASN A 285 5.56 -31.38 29.93
C ASN A 285 6.76 -31.39 30.90
N ASN A 286 7.82 -30.66 30.54
CA ASN A 286 9.08 -30.53 31.28
C ASN A 286 9.93 -31.81 31.42
N ASN A 287 9.61 -32.88 30.70
CA ASN A 287 10.46 -34.07 30.62
C ASN A 287 11.03 -34.21 29.21
N CYS A 288 12.31 -34.54 29.11
CA CYS A 288 12.91 -34.91 27.83
C CYS A 288 12.52 -36.36 27.51
N ILE A 289 11.85 -36.57 26.37
CA ILE A 289 11.46 -37.89 25.89
C ILE A 289 12.38 -38.26 24.75
N ASP A 290 13.07 -39.39 24.90
CA ASP A 290 13.91 -39.98 23.86
C ASP A 290 13.05 -40.39 22.68
N THR A 291 13.36 -39.83 21.51
CA THR A 291 12.63 -40.12 20.28
C THR A 291 13.05 -41.45 19.67
N GLY A 292 14.13 -42.06 20.17
CA GLY A 292 14.74 -43.29 19.64
C GLY A 292 15.47 -43.08 18.31
N LEU A 293 15.52 -41.85 17.80
CA LEU A 293 16.17 -41.50 16.55
C LEU A 293 17.67 -41.28 16.80
N ARG A 294 18.49 -41.93 15.97
CA ARG A 294 19.92 -41.63 15.91
C ARG A 294 20.16 -40.50 14.93
N GLU A 295 21.26 -39.79 15.14
CA GLU A 295 21.66 -38.56 14.42
C GLU A 295 21.74 -38.75 12.89
N ASP A 296 21.76 -39.99 12.41
CA ASP A 296 21.94 -40.38 11.01
C ASP A 296 20.74 -41.11 10.37
N ASP A 297 19.60 -41.24 11.07
CA ASP A 297 18.48 -42.12 10.65
C ASP A 297 17.34 -41.36 9.94
N VAL A 298 17.62 -40.84 8.73
CA VAL A 298 16.65 -40.07 7.91
C VAL A 298 15.54 -40.93 7.32
N GLU A 299 15.76 -42.24 7.11
CA GLU A 299 14.72 -43.13 6.56
C GLU A 299 13.65 -43.50 7.60
N GLY A 300 13.98 -43.48 8.91
CA GLY A 300 12.99 -43.68 9.98
C GLY A 300 11.96 -42.56 10.11
N LEU A 301 12.15 -41.41 9.44
CA LEU A 301 11.27 -40.26 9.53
C LEU A 301 9.93 -40.46 8.81
N TYR A 302 9.94 -41.21 7.70
CA TYR A 302 8.72 -41.50 6.95
C TYR A 302 7.83 -42.49 7.71
N ASP A 303 8.43 -43.44 8.42
CA ASP A 303 7.70 -44.40 9.26
C ASP A 303 7.04 -43.70 10.47
N VAL A 304 7.65 -42.65 11.03
CA VAL A 304 7.01 -41.83 12.09
C VAL A 304 5.83 -41.02 11.56
N LEU A 305 5.93 -40.51 10.33
CA LEU A 305 4.84 -39.75 9.71
C LEU A 305 3.65 -40.64 9.33
N ASP A 306 3.91 -41.88 8.89
CA ASP A 306 2.85 -42.86 8.60
C ASP A 306 2.18 -43.39 9.87
N VAL A 307 2.92 -43.51 10.99
CA VAL A 307 2.35 -43.86 12.31
C VAL A 307 1.53 -42.71 12.92
N TRP A 308 1.67 -41.47 12.44
CA TRP A 308 1.05 -40.27 13.02
C TRP A 308 -0.14 -39.66 12.27
N ASN A 309 -0.63 -40.35 11.24
CA ASN A 309 -1.95 -40.05 10.71
C ASN A 309 -3.10 -40.47 11.64
N ASP A 310 -2.82 -41.27 12.69
CA ASP A 310 -3.83 -41.81 13.59
C ASP A 310 -3.98 -41.09 14.95
N ASN A 311 -3.25 -39.99 15.22
CA ASN A 311 -3.42 -39.22 16.46
C ASN A 311 -3.62 -37.72 16.22
N GLN A 312 -4.55 -37.15 16.99
CA GLN A 312 -5.14 -35.80 16.92
C GLN A 312 -4.15 -34.64 17.22
N LEU A 313 -3.07 -34.52 16.43
CA LEU A 313 -2.18 -33.35 16.45
C LEU A 313 -2.59 -32.39 15.33
N ASN A 314 -2.66 -31.09 15.66
CA ASN A 314 -3.00 -30.07 14.68
C ASN A 314 -1.79 -29.69 13.80
N LEU A 315 -2.07 -29.04 12.68
CA LEU A 315 -1.09 -28.72 11.64
C LEU A 315 0.10 -27.91 12.18
N LEU A 316 -0.14 -27.04 13.16
CA LEU A 316 0.90 -26.22 13.79
C LEU A 316 1.89 -27.09 14.57
N GLN A 317 1.42 -28.06 15.35
CA GLN A 317 2.29 -29.00 16.09
C GLN A 317 3.09 -29.90 15.16
N LYS A 318 2.52 -30.27 14.01
CA LYS A 318 3.22 -31.03 12.96
C LYS A 318 4.32 -30.19 12.30
N MET A 319 4.04 -28.90 12.04
CA MET A 319 5.00 -27.97 11.45
C MET A 319 6.14 -27.59 12.41
N SER A 320 5.88 -27.47 13.72
CA SER A 320 6.92 -27.19 14.73
C SER A 320 7.94 -28.33 14.87
N MET A 321 7.54 -29.57 14.62
CA MET A 321 8.41 -30.75 14.76
C MET A 321 9.25 -31.00 13.51
N VAL A 322 8.74 -30.70 12.31
CA VAL A 322 9.52 -30.75 11.06
C VAL A 322 10.63 -29.70 11.07
N ALA A 323 10.37 -28.52 11.63
CA ALA A 323 11.38 -27.47 11.83
C ALA A 323 12.51 -27.87 12.81
N PHE A 324 12.28 -28.86 13.69
CA PHE A 324 13.29 -29.38 14.62
C PHE A 324 14.23 -30.41 13.96
N ILE A 325 13.77 -31.09 12.91
CA ILE A 325 14.52 -32.18 12.25
C ILE A 325 15.36 -31.67 11.08
N LEU A 326 14.92 -30.63 10.37
CA LEU A 326 15.66 -30.07 9.21
C LEU A 326 16.76 -29.08 9.60
N LYS A 327 17.17 -29.07 10.88
CA LYS A 327 18.12 -28.11 11.44
C LYS A 327 19.56 -28.66 11.55
N ASP A 328 19.81 -29.92 11.18
CA ASP A 328 21.15 -30.51 11.13
C ASP A 328 21.44 -31.18 9.77
#